data_AF-A0A517PW57-F1
#
_entry.id   AF-A0A517PW57-F1
#
_cell.length_a   1.000
_cell.length_b   1.000
_cell.length_c   1.000
_cell.angle_alpha   90.00
_cell.angle_beta   90.00
_cell.angle_gamma   90.00
#
_symmetry.space_group_name_H-M   'P 1'
#
loop_
_entity.id
_entity.type
_entity.pdbx_description
1 polymer ?
#
loop_
_entity_poly.entity_id
_entity_poly.type
_entity_poly.pdbx_seq_one_letter_code
_entity_poly.pdbx_strand_id
1 'polypeptide(L)'
;MKQHVKPAEIAPFLNRFYNFCDTVIESIQLAFSDNATRELKIILKTRDAECIKNEGWTRAVLCLNDVSELKLIDHRKQASLQVISHGIYVLDLNENLGLEFGGGITEPESLEELRSSHAYAIGGTMAFETLE
;
A
#
# COMPACT_ATOMS: atom_id res chain seq x y z
N MET A 1 12.28 3.46 -11.48
CA MET A 1 11.72 2.62 -12.57
C MET A 1 10.47 1.95 -12.02
N LYS A 2 9.29 2.25 -12.58
CA LYS A 2 8.01 1.68 -12.16
C LYS A 2 7.93 0.20 -12.54
N GLN A 3 7.81 -0.67 -11.54
CA GLN A 3 7.65 -2.12 -11.68
C GLN A 3 6.17 -2.47 -11.49
N HIS A 4 5.59 -3.23 -12.41
CA HIS A 4 4.23 -3.78 -12.22
C HIS A 4 4.34 -5.09 -11.45
N VAL A 5 3.57 -5.22 -10.37
CA VAL A 5 3.54 -6.44 -9.56
C VAL A 5 2.38 -7.30 -10.04
N LYS A 6 2.67 -8.45 -10.66
CA LYS A 6 1.64 -9.42 -11.03
C LYS A 6 1.19 -10.21 -9.80
N PRO A 7 -0.01 -10.82 -9.78
CA PRO A 7 -0.47 -11.65 -8.66
C PRO A 7 0.55 -12.72 -8.23
N ALA A 8 1.14 -13.44 -9.18
CA ALA A 8 2.17 -14.46 -8.92
C ALA A 8 3.49 -13.89 -8.33
N GLU A 9 3.71 -12.58 -8.43
CA GLU A 9 4.91 -11.88 -7.96
C GLU A 9 4.66 -11.16 -6.62
N ILE A 10 3.44 -11.16 -6.09
CA ILE A 10 3.10 -10.48 -4.82
C ILE A 10 3.92 -11.06 -3.66
N ALA A 11 3.93 -12.38 -3.47
CA ALA A 11 4.66 -12.99 -2.36
C ALA A 11 6.18 -12.70 -2.36
N PRO A 12 6.93 -12.88 -3.48
CA PRO A 12 8.35 -12.51 -3.50
C PRO A 12 8.57 -10.99 -3.37
N PHE A 13 7.68 -10.17 -3.93
CA PHE A 13 7.71 -8.72 -3.75
C PHE A 13 7.55 -8.33 -2.27
N LEU A 14 6.54 -8.86 -1.58
CA LEU A 14 6.30 -8.61 -0.16
C LEU A 14 7.49 -9.06 0.70
N ASN A 15 8.08 -10.22 0.41
CA ASN A 15 9.27 -10.71 1.12
C ASN A 15 10.46 -9.75 1.01
N ARG A 16 10.69 -9.15 -0.16
CA ARG A 16 11.75 -8.14 -0.36
C ARG A 16 11.56 -6.93 0.56
N PHE A 17 10.32 -6.51 0.78
CA PHE A 17 9.96 -5.35 1.59
C PHE A 17 9.51 -5.69 3.02
N TYR A 18 9.85 -6.89 3.51
CA TYR A 18 9.49 -7.35 4.86
C TYR A 18 7.99 -7.22 5.17
N ASN A 19 7.14 -7.52 4.18
CA ASN A 19 5.69 -7.35 4.22
C ASN A 19 5.23 -5.93 4.59
N PHE A 20 6.08 -4.95 4.35
CA PHE A 20 5.89 -3.55 4.73
C PHE A 20 5.73 -3.33 6.24
N CYS A 21 6.02 -4.30 7.13
CA CYS A 21 5.73 -4.21 8.56
C CYS A 21 6.36 -3.00 9.27
N ASP A 22 7.50 -2.51 8.76
CA ASP A 22 8.23 -1.33 9.29
C ASP A 22 8.01 -0.08 8.41
N THR A 23 6.86 0.07 7.77
CA THR A 23 6.63 1.15 6.81
C THR A 23 6.06 2.42 7.46
N VAL A 24 6.51 3.57 6.96
CA VAL A 24 5.96 4.88 7.30
C VAL A 24 5.34 5.50 6.06
N ILE A 25 4.01 5.63 6.04
CA ILE A 25 3.32 6.40 5.00
C ILE A 25 3.60 7.90 5.18
N GLU A 26 4.15 8.51 4.13
CA GLU A 26 4.41 9.96 4.07
C GLU A 26 3.25 10.73 3.45
N SER A 27 2.59 10.15 2.45
CA SER A 27 1.52 10.82 1.71
C SER A 27 0.62 9.81 1.01
N ILE A 28 -0.67 10.13 0.94
CA ILE A 28 -1.67 9.41 0.15
C ILE A 28 -2.29 10.40 -0.82
N GLN A 29 -2.32 10.06 -2.11
CA GLN A 29 -2.84 10.91 -3.17
C GLN A 29 -3.80 10.12 -4.04
N LEU A 30 -5.01 10.64 -4.24
CA LEU A 30 -5.96 10.12 -5.21
C LEU A 30 -5.94 11.02 -6.45
N ALA A 31 -5.60 10.44 -7.60
CA ALA A 31 -5.64 11.11 -8.89
C ALA A 31 -6.79 10.56 -9.74
N PHE A 32 -7.36 11.43 -10.58
CA PHE A 32 -8.41 11.10 -11.53
C PHE A 32 -7.86 11.30 -12.93
N SER A 33 -8.05 10.32 -13.81
CA SER A 33 -7.71 10.44 -15.24
C SER A 33 -8.91 10.89 -16.06
N ASP A 34 -8.64 11.40 -17.27
CA ASP A 34 -9.66 11.83 -18.22
C ASP A 34 -10.63 10.71 -18.64
N ASN A 35 -10.23 9.44 -18.47
CA ASN A 35 -11.05 8.26 -18.75
C ASN A 35 -11.89 7.80 -17.54
N ALA A 36 -12.09 8.67 -16.55
CA ALA A 36 -12.78 8.37 -15.28
C ALA A 36 -12.14 7.23 -14.46
N THR A 37 -10.88 6.89 -14.75
CA THR A 37 -10.13 5.95 -13.91
C THR A 37 -9.51 6.67 -12.71
N ARG A 38 -9.36 5.94 -11.60
CA ARG A 38 -8.81 6.46 -10.35
C ARG A 38 -7.48 5.75 -10.07
N GLU A 39 -6.45 6.53 -9.74
CA GLU A 39 -5.14 6.02 -9.31
C GLU A 39 -4.89 6.49 -7.87
N LEU A 40 -4.61 5.55 -6.97
CA LEU A 40 -4.17 5.84 -5.61
C LEU A 40 -2.64 5.70 -5.56
N LYS A 41 -1.96 6.76 -5.11
CA LYS A 41 -0.53 6.73 -4.83
C LYS A 41 -0.30 6.83 -3.32
N ILE A 42 0.46 5.89 -2.79
CA ILE A 42 0.93 5.90 -1.41
C ILE A 42 2.44 6.06 -1.46
N ILE A 43 2.92 7.21 -0.97
CA ILE A 43 4.33 7.50 -0.82
C ILE A 43 4.74 7.06 0.58
N LEU A 44 5.79 6.26 0.68
CA LEU A 44 6.17 5.61 1.91
C LEU A 44 7.69 5.49 2.06
N LYS A 45 8.15 5.39 3.30
CA LYS A 45 9.50 4.90 3.65
C LYS A 45 9.38 3.47 4.13
N THR A 46 10.20 2.58 3.58
CA THR A 46 10.19 1.16 3.93
C THR A 46 11.58 0.57 3.84
N ARG A 47 11.75 -0.63 4.39
CA ARG A 47 13.00 -1.39 4.26
C ARG A 47 12.95 -2.23 3.00
N ASP A 48 14.03 -2.18 2.24
CA ASP A 48 14.24 -2.94 1.02
C ASP A 48 15.46 -3.84 1.21
N ALA A 49 15.26 -5.16 1.17
CA ALA A 49 16.33 -6.15 1.32
C ALA A 49 17.43 -6.03 0.26
N GLU A 50 17.15 -5.41 -0.90
CA GLU A 50 18.13 -5.18 -1.96
C GLU A 50 18.89 -3.85 -1.79
N CYS A 51 18.44 -2.96 -0.90
CA CYS A 51 19.09 -1.67 -0.67
C CYS A 51 20.24 -1.81 0.33
N ILE A 52 21.46 -1.49 -0.10
CA ILE A 52 22.66 -1.50 0.75
C ILE A 52 22.96 -0.15 1.41
N LYS A 53 22.27 0.91 0.99
CA LYS A 53 22.43 2.27 1.54
C LYS A 53 21.45 2.50 2.69
N ASN A 54 21.76 3.44 3.58
CA ASN A 54 20.86 3.87 4.67
C ASN A 54 20.24 2.71 5.47
N GLU A 55 21.02 1.67 5.78
CA GLU A 55 20.56 0.48 6.54
C GLU A 55 19.38 -0.29 5.90
N GLY A 56 19.25 -0.17 4.58
CA GLY A 56 18.18 -0.77 3.79
C GLY A 56 16.93 0.09 3.68
N TRP A 57 16.91 1.29 4.25
CA TRP A 57 15.77 2.20 4.11
C TRP A 57 15.75 2.86 2.74
N THR A 58 14.61 2.75 2.07
CA THR A 58 14.33 3.44 0.81
C THR A 58 13.00 4.18 0.90
N ARG A 59 12.89 5.24 0.10
CA ARG A 59 11.60 5.85 -0.20
C ARG A 59 11.00 5.12 -1.39
N ALA A 60 9.70 4.92 -1.39
CA ALA A 60 9.01 4.26 -2.47
C ALA A 60 7.59 4.80 -2.69
N VAL A 61 7.06 4.49 -3.87
CA VAL A 61 5.72 4.86 -4.30
C VAL A 61 4.98 3.58 -4.68
N LEU A 62 3.89 3.31 -3.97
CA LEU A 62 2.93 2.26 -4.30
C LEU A 62 1.77 2.89 -5.06
N CYS A 63 1.52 2.42 -6.29
CA CYS A 63 0.45 2.90 -7.15
C CYS A 63 -0.58 1.80 -7.37
N LEU A 64 -1.81 2.01 -6.91
CA LEU A 64 -2.95 1.17 -7.20
C LEU A 64 -3.80 1.85 -8.29
N ASN A 65 -3.98 1.19 -9.42
CA ASN A 65 -4.74 1.68 -10.57
C ASN A 65 -6.17 1.11 -10.55
N ASP A 66 -7.05 1.73 -11.33
CA ASP A 66 -8.44 1.33 -11.49
C ASP A 66 -9.16 1.19 -10.14
N VAL A 67 -8.90 2.14 -9.23
CA VAL A 67 -9.45 2.13 -7.87
C VAL A 67 -10.97 2.16 -7.95
N SER A 68 -11.61 1.12 -7.42
CA SER A 68 -13.06 0.95 -7.35
C SER A 68 -13.61 1.44 -6.02
N GLU A 69 -12.84 1.30 -4.94
CA GLU A 69 -13.22 1.62 -3.57
C GLU A 69 -12.05 2.27 -2.81
N LEU A 70 -12.34 3.32 -2.05
CA LEU A 70 -11.38 3.98 -1.16
C LEU A 70 -12.11 4.47 0.09
N LYS A 71 -11.61 4.10 1.26
CA LYS A 71 -12.02 4.66 2.56
C LYS A 71 -10.79 5.24 3.21
N LEU A 72 -10.89 6.48 3.68
CA LEU A 72 -9.88 7.18 4.46
C LEU A 72 -10.59 7.89 5.61
N ILE A 73 -10.61 7.28 6.79
CA ILE A 73 -11.17 7.90 7.99
C ILE A 73 -10.04 8.25 8.94
N ASP A 74 -9.70 9.54 8.98
CA ASP A 74 -8.80 10.09 10.00
C ASP A 74 -9.59 10.42 11.27
N HIS A 75 -9.56 9.52 12.25
CA HIS A 75 -10.22 9.72 13.54
C HIS A 75 -9.44 10.67 14.47
N ARG A 76 -8.27 11.18 14.09
CA ARG A 76 -7.40 11.94 14.99
C ARG A 76 -6.95 13.24 14.33
N LYS A 77 -7.48 14.38 14.80
CA LYS A 77 -7.14 15.74 14.32
C LYS A 77 -5.63 16.07 14.25
N GLN A 78 -4.74 15.24 14.81
CA GLN A 78 -3.28 15.46 14.89
C GLN A 78 -2.43 14.16 15.01
N ALA A 79 -2.89 12.99 14.52
CA ALA A 79 -2.04 11.79 14.57
C ALA A 79 -1.57 11.35 13.18
N SER A 80 -0.38 10.78 13.12
CA SER A 80 0.05 10.03 11.93
C SER A 80 -0.95 8.91 11.66
N LEU A 81 -1.36 8.75 10.40
CA LEU A 81 -2.31 7.72 9.94
C LEU A 81 -1.83 6.29 10.21
N GLN A 82 -0.53 6.10 10.51
CA GLN A 82 0.08 4.80 10.71
C GLN A 82 1.01 4.81 11.93
N VAL A 83 1.00 3.71 12.68
CA VAL A 83 2.00 3.39 13.70
C VAL A 83 3.01 2.48 13.03
N ILE A 84 4.29 2.80 13.19
CA ILE A 84 5.45 2.17 12.50
C ILE A 84 5.47 0.63 12.62
N SER A 85 4.81 0.06 13.63
CA SER A 85 4.78 -1.38 13.87
C SER A 85 3.79 -2.18 12.99
N HIS A 86 2.96 -1.51 12.18
CA HIS A 86 1.99 -2.18 11.32
C HIS A 86 2.02 -1.55 9.93
N GLY A 87 2.33 -2.39 8.95
CA GLY A 87 2.61 -2.02 7.57
C GLY A 87 1.39 -1.74 6.73
N ILE A 88 1.57 -1.97 5.42
CA ILE A 88 0.49 -2.04 4.45
C ILE A 88 0.28 -3.53 4.16
N TYR A 89 -0.94 -4.03 4.37
CA TYR A 89 -1.28 -5.37 3.90
C TYR A 89 -1.76 -5.30 2.45
N VAL A 90 -1.25 -6.21 1.62
CA VAL A 90 -1.62 -6.35 0.21
C VAL A 90 -2.37 -7.66 0.05
N LEU A 91 -3.66 -7.58 -0.28
CA LEU A 91 -4.55 -8.72 -0.38
C LEU A 91 -4.83 -9.05 -1.85
N ASP A 92 -4.83 -10.34 -2.17
CA ASP A 92 -5.39 -10.86 -3.42
C ASP A 92 -6.90 -11.12 -3.26
N LEU A 93 -7.72 -10.41 -4.03
CA LEU A 93 -9.18 -10.50 -4.01
C LEU A 93 -9.72 -11.15 -5.30
N ASN A 94 -8.95 -12.06 -5.89
CA ASN A 94 -9.16 -12.73 -7.18
C ASN A 94 -9.03 -11.80 -8.39
N GLU A 95 -10.02 -10.97 -8.65
CA GLU A 95 -10.04 -10.05 -9.81
C GLU A 95 -9.51 -8.65 -9.48
N ASN A 96 -9.27 -8.38 -8.21
CA ASN A 96 -8.81 -7.08 -7.69
C ASN A 96 -7.72 -7.27 -6.63
N LEU A 97 -7.04 -6.19 -6.31
CA LEU A 97 -6.08 -6.07 -5.22
C LEU A 97 -6.66 -5.19 -4.12
N GLY A 98 -6.50 -5.63 -2.87
CA GLY A 98 -6.84 -4.87 -1.67
C GLY A 98 -5.58 -4.30 -1.03
N LEU A 99 -5.66 -3.06 -0.54
CA LEU A 99 -4.65 -2.46 0.32
C LEU A 99 -5.29 -2.09 1.66
N GLU A 100 -4.77 -2.61 2.75
CA GLU A 100 -5.09 -2.17 4.11
C GLU A 100 -3.94 -1.30 4.63
N PHE A 101 -4.24 -0.09 5.08
CA PHE A 101 -3.24 0.85 5.59
C PHE A 101 -3.81 1.78 6.68
N GLY A 102 -4.87 1.34 7.35
CA GLY A 102 -5.52 2.00 8.49
C GLY A 102 -4.94 1.62 9.84
N GLY A 103 -3.86 0.82 9.85
CA GLY A 103 -3.16 0.38 11.05
C GLY A 103 -3.80 -0.84 11.71
N GLY A 104 -4.38 -1.76 10.91
CA GLY A 104 -4.81 -3.06 11.40
C GLY A 104 -3.64 -3.83 12.02
N ILE A 105 -3.90 -4.54 13.12
CA ILE A 105 -2.86 -5.34 13.80
C ILE A 105 -2.58 -6.64 13.03
N THR A 106 -3.61 -7.18 12.39
CA THR A 106 -3.57 -8.43 11.62
C THR A 106 -3.95 -8.18 10.17
N GLU A 107 -3.38 -8.97 9.27
CA GLU A 107 -3.81 -9.03 7.87
C GLU A 107 -5.30 -9.40 7.81
N PRO A 108 -6.14 -8.66 7.05
CA PRO A 108 -7.54 -9.04 6.89
C PRO A 108 -7.67 -10.35 6.09
N GLU A 109 -8.53 -11.26 6.55
CA GLU A 109 -8.75 -12.56 5.89
C GLU A 109 -9.94 -12.53 4.91
N SER A 110 -10.67 -11.41 4.87
CA SER A 110 -11.86 -11.25 4.03
C SER A 110 -12.09 -9.82 3.56
N LEU A 111 -12.93 -9.67 2.52
CA LEU A 111 -13.41 -8.37 2.04
C LEU A 111 -14.15 -7.58 3.13
N GLU A 112 -14.89 -8.27 4.00
CA GLU A 112 -15.63 -7.64 5.09
C GLU A 112 -14.67 -7.06 6.13
N GLU A 113 -13.65 -7.83 6.51
CA GLU A 113 -12.60 -7.37 7.42
C GLU A 113 -11.81 -6.21 6.82
N LEU A 114 -11.45 -6.27 5.53
CA LEU A 114 -10.79 -5.16 4.84
C LEU A 114 -11.63 -3.88 4.91
N ARG A 115 -12.93 -3.97 4.62
CA ARG A 115 -13.86 -2.83 4.65
C ARG A 115 -14.10 -2.25 6.05
N SER A 116 -13.86 -3.06 7.08
CA SER A 116 -13.92 -2.61 8.47
C SER A 116 -12.79 -1.64 8.82
N SER A 117 -11.64 -1.71 8.14
CA SER A 117 -10.48 -0.85 8.38
C SER A 117 -10.81 0.64 8.24
N HIS A 118 -10.12 1.50 9.01
CA HIS A 118 -10.23 2.95 8.88
C HIS A 118 -9.63 3.47 7.57
N ALA A 119 -8.67 2.77 6.99
CA ALA A 119 -8.09 3.13 5.70
C ALA A 119 -7.81 1.90 4.84
N TYR A 120 -8.48 1.84 3.68
CA TYR A 120 -8.26 0.79 2.70
C TYR A 120 -8.56 1.26 1.28
N ALA A 121 -8.06 0.52 0.30
CA ALA A 121 -8.41 0.70 -1.10
C ALA A 121 -8.57 -0.64 -1.81
N ILE A 122 -9.40 -0.67 -2.85
CA ILE A 122 -9.54 -1.79 -3.79
C ILE A 122 -9.35 -1.26 -5.20
N GLY A 123 -8.53 -1.95 -5.99
CA GLY A 123 -8.25 -1.58 -7.38
C GLY A 123 -7.78 -2.76 -8.22
N GLY A 124 -7.55 -2.53 -9.51
CA GLY A 124 -7.26 -3.60 -10.47
C GLY A 124 -5.79 -4.03 -10.46
N THR A 125 -4.86 -3.09 -10.65
CA THR A 125 -3.43 -3.40 -10.81
C THR A 125 -2.55 -2.56 -9.91
N MET A 126 -1.44 -3.14 -9.47
CA MET A 126 -0.48 -2.46 -8.60
C MET A 126 0.88 -2.31 -9.28
N ALA A 127 1.49 -1.16 -9.06
CA ALA A 127 2.85 -0.89 -9.47
C ALA A 127 3.63 -0.25 -8.32
N PHE A 128 4.94 -0.45 -8.33
CA PHE A 128 5.85 0.01 -7.30
C PHE A 128 7.07 0.68 -7.91
N GLU A 129 7.54 1.74 -7.27
CA GLU A 129 8.77 2.43 -7.66
C GLU A 129 9.57 2.82 -6.42
N THR A 130 10.84 2.41 -6.36
CA THR A 130 11.80 2.99 -5.42
C THR A 130 12.29 4.33 -5.94
N LEU A 131 12.46 5.29 -5.02
CA LEU A 131 13.05 6.59 -5.29
C LEU A 131 14.48 6.58 -4.73
N GLU A 132 15.46 6.82 -5.61
CA GLU A 132 16.89 6.96 -5.21
C GLU A 132 17.15 8.23 -4.38
#